data_AF-G5RX22-F1
#
_entry.id   AF-G5RX22-F1
#
_cell.length_a   1.000
_cell.length_b   1.000
_cell.length_c   1.000
_cell.angle_alpha   90.00
_cell.angle_beta   90.00
_cell.angle_gamma   90.00
#
_symmetry.space_group_name_H-M   'P 1'
#
loop_
_entity.id
_entity.type
_entity.pdbx_description
1 polymer ?
#
loop_
_entity_poly.entity_id
_entity_poly.type
_entity_poly.pdbx_seq_one_letter_code
_entity_poly.pdbx_strand_id
1 'polypeptide(L)'
;RVGAVESYPEVNILIDSLRDEGVTGVHLMPLMLVAGDHAINDMASDDGDSWKMRFNAAGIPATPWLSGLGENPAIRAMFVAHLHQALNMAVEEAA
;
A
#
# COMPACT_ATOMS: atom_id res chain seq x y z
N ARG A 1 -4.82 -4.25 -6.42
CA ARG A 1 -4.10 -5.45 -5.95
C ARG A 1 -3.30 -5.06 -4.70
N VAL A 2 -2.81 -6.03 -3.92
CA VAL A 2 -1.96 -5.79 -2.73
C VAL A 2 -0.75 -6.70 -2.82
N GLY A 3 0.42 -6.18 -2.45
CA GLY A 3 1.63 -6.96 -2.24
C GLY A 3 2.49 -6.32 -1.16
N ALA A 4 3.63 -6.93 -0.87
CA ALA A 4 4.54 -6.47 0.16
C ALA A 4 6.00 -6.46 -0.35
N VAL A 5 6.80 -5.52 0.15
CA VAL A 5 8.21 -5.37 -0.23
C VAL A 5 9.03 -6.56 0.26
N GLU A 6 8.85 -6.93 1.53
CA GLU A 6 9.66 -7.95 2.21
C GLU A 6 8.90 -9.26 2.47
N SER A 7 7.72 -9.44 1.85
CA SER A 7 6.92 -10.64 2.05
C SER A 7 5.97 -10.92 0.88
N TYR A 8 5.13 -11.93 1.04
CA TYR A 8 4.22 -12.40 0.02
C TYR A 8 2.89 -11.60 0.01
N PRO A 9 2.29 -11.33 -1.17
CA PRO A 9 2.84 -11.59 -2.49
C PRO A 9 3.86 -10.52 -2.90
N GLU A 10 4.96 -10.98 -3.48
CA GLU A 10 5.98 -10.13 -4.08
C GLU A 10 5.47 -9.48 -5.37
N VAL A 11 6.08 -8.35 -5.76
CA VAL A 11 5.61 -7.56 -6.91
C VAL A 11 5.64 -8.30 -8.25
N ASN A 12 6.58 -9.23 -8.48
CA ASN A 12 6.62 -9.98 -9.75
C ASN A 12 5.36 -10.81 -9.97
N ILE A 13 4.83 -11.44 -8.91
CA ILE A 13 3.59 -12.22 -8.99
C ILE A 13 2.42 -11.32 -9.41
N LEU A 14 2.41 -10.08 -8.90
CA LEU A 14 1.39 -9.10 -9.27
C LEU A 14 1.57 -8.60 -10.71
N ILE A 15 2.80 -8.33 -11.13
CA ILE A 15 3.13 -7.88 -12.49
C ILE A 15 2.69 -8.92 -13.52
N ASP A 16 3.04 -10.19 -13.32
CA ASP A 16 2.70 -11.26 -14.26
C ASP A 16 1.17 -11.42 -14.37
N SER A 17 0.48 -11.45 -13.23
CA SER A 17 -0.99 -11.53 -13.23
C SER A 17 -1.65 -10.31 -13.90
N LEU A 18 -1.16 -9.09 -13.64
CA LEU A 18 -1.72 -7.88 -14.24
C LEU A 18 -1.44 -7.81 -15.74
N ARG A 19 -0.28 -8.32 -16.19
CA ARG A 19 0.05 -8.46 -17.61
C ARG A 19 -0.90 -9.43 -18.30
N ASP A 20 -1.16 -10.59 -17.70
CA ASP A 20 -2.08 -11.60 -18.25
C ASP A 20 -3.52 -11.07 -18.35
N GLU A 21 -3.90 -10.16 -17.45
CA GLU A 21 -5.18 -9.44 -17.48
C GLU A 21 -5.22 -8.29 -18.51
N GLY A 22 -4.10 -7.97 -19.18
CA GLY A 22 -4.03 -6.90 -20.16
C GLY A 22 -4.06 -5.49 -19.56
N VAL A 23 -3.64 -5.33 -18.30
CA VAL A 23 -3.61 -4.03 -17.62
C VAL A 23 -2.58 -3.11 -18.27
N THR A 24 -2.99 -1.90 -18.61
CA THR A 24 -2.20 -0.94 -19.40
C THR A 24 -1.53 0.16 -18.60
N GLY A 25 -1.74 0.19 -17.28
CA GLY A 25 -1.14 1.17 -16.38
C GLY A 25 -1.60 0.97 -14.94
N VAL A 26 -0.79 1.39 -13.98
CA VAL A 26 -1.08 1.22 -12.54
C VAL A 26 -0.79 2.48 -11.73
N HIS A 27 -1.51 2.62 -10.63
CA HIS A 27 -1.19 3.56 -9.56
C HIS A 27 -0.60 2.78 -8.39
N LEU A 28 0.59 3.19 -7.93
CA LEU A 28 1.24 2.60 -6.76
C LEU A 28 0.94 3.48 -5.54
N MET A 29 0.26 2.91 -4.54
CA MET A 29 -0.11 3.57 -3.29
C MET A 29 0.40 2.74 -2.11
N PRO A 30 1.03 3.37 -1.08
CA PRO A 30 1.49 2.65 0.10
C PRO A 30 0.30 2.10 0.89
N LEU A 31 0.33 0.81 1.22
CA LEU A 31 -0.53 0.24 2.26
C LEU A 31 0.17 0.34 3.63
N MET A 32 0.67 1.52 3.94
CA MET A 32 1.41 1.85 5.17
C MET A 32 0.88 3.16 5.74
N LEU A 33 0.92 3.31 7.07
CA LEU A 33 0.35 4.49 7.73
C LEU A 33 0.99 5.80 7.25
N VAL A 34 2.31 5.78 7.05
CA VAL A 34 3.11 6.90 6.55
C VAL A 34 3.83 6.50 5.25
N ALA A 35 4.13 7.48 4.39
CA ALA A 35 4.95 7.28 3.21
C ALA A 35 6.44 7.49 3.55
N GLY A 36 7.03 6.54 4.27
CA GLY A 36 8.46 6.53 4.66
C GLY A 36 9.36 5.86 3.63
N ASP A 37 10.55 5.41 4.06
CA ASP A 37 11.59 4.85 3.18
C ASP A 37 11.10 3.76 2.23
N HIS A 38 10.28 2.80 2.69
CA HIS A 38 9.72 1.78 1.79
C HIS A 38 8.83 2.37 0.68
N ALA A 39 8.06 3.41 0.97
CA ALA A 39 7.22 4.06 -0.05
C ALA A 39 8.07 4.88 -1.03
N ILE A 40 9.10 5.56 -0.55
CA ILE A 40 9.92 6.48 -1.34
C ILE A 40 10.92 5.69 -2.19
N ASN A 41 11.67 4.78 -1.57
CA ASN A 41 12.78 4.08 -2.19
C ASN A 41 12.31 2.82 -2.92
N ASP A 42 11.69 1.89 -2.19
CA ASP A 42 11.37 0.57 -2.75
C ASP A 42 10.18 0.61 -3.71
N MET A 43 9.22 1.51 -3.49
CA MET A 43 8.04 1.61 -4.35
C MET A 43 8.20 2.62 -5.49
N ALA A 44 8.77 3.80 -5.23
CA ALA A 44 8.63 4.96 -6.12
C ALA A 44 9.92 5.53 -6.73
N SER A 45 11.10 5.08 -6.29
CA SER A 45 12.38 5.64 -6.76
C SER A 45 12.67 5.32 -8.22
N ASP A 46 13.74 5.94 -8.76
CA ASP A 46 14.28 5.63 -10.08
C ASP A 46 15.27 4.45 -10.05
N ASP A 47 15.41 3.76 -8.92
CA ASP A 47 16.19 2.52 -8.83
C ASP A 47 15.50 1.39 -9.60
N GLY A 48 16.28 0.59 -10.35
CA GLY A 48 15.77 -0.50 -11.19
C GLY A 48 14.98 -1.57 -10.44
N ASP A 49 15.27 -1.77 -9.16
CA ASP A 49 14.57 -2.72 -8.29
C ASP A 49 13.29 -2.13 -7.67
N SER A 50 13.05 -0.82 -7.82
CA SER A 50 11.83 -0.19 -7.35
C SER A 50 10.60 -0.73 -8.08
N TRP A 51 9.46 -0.77 -7.39
CA TRP A 51 8.22 -1.27 -8.00
C TRP A 51 7.85 -0.47 -9.24
N LYS A 52 8.00 0.87 -9.20
CA LYS A 52 7.80 1.75 -10.36
C LYS A 52 8.62 1.29 -11.57
N MET A 53 9.92 1.03 -11.37
CA MET A 53 10.79 0.59 -12.46
C MET A 53 10.46 -0.82 -12.95
N ARG A 54 10.12 -1.74 -12.06
CA ARG A 54 9.74 -3.12 -12.43
C ARG A 54 8.44 -3.17 -13.24
N PHE A 55 7.42 -2.40 -12.86
CA PHE A 55 6.21 -2.25 -13.67
C PHE A 55 6.49 -1.61 -15.03
N ASN A 56 7.29 -0.53 -15.07
CA ASN A 56 7.65 0.12 -16.33
C ASN A 56 8.43 -0.81 -17.27
N ALA A 57 9.39 -1.58 -16.75
CA ALA A 57 10.15 -2.58 -17.51
C ALA A 57 9.26 -3.70 -18.05
N ALA A 58 8.15 -4.00 -17.36
CA ALA A 58 7.14 -4.95 -17.80
C ALA A 58 6.17 -4.39 -18.87
N GLY A 59 6.34 -3.12 -19.28
CA GLY A 59 5.47 -2.46 -20.26
C GLY A 59 4.18 -1.91 -19.66
N ILE A 60 4.09 -1.80 -18.33
CA ILE A 60 2.92 -1.29 -17.60
C ILE A 60 3.33 0.01 -16.89
N PRO A 61 3.05 1.19 -17.47
CA PRO A 61 3.38 2.47 -16.85
C PRO A 61 2.84 2.59 -15.41
N ALA A 62 3.73 2.88 -14.47
CA ALA A 62 3.42 3.04 -13.05
C ALA A 62 3.51 4.50 -12.60
N THR A 63 2.44 5.01 -12.00
CA THR A 63 2.41 6.34 -11.36
C THR A 63 2.40 6.20 -9.83
N PRO A 64 3.47 6.60 -9.13
CA PRO A 64 3.51 6.53 -7.67
C PRO A 64 2.71 7.68 -7.02
N TRP A 65 2.07 7.36 -5.89
CA TRP A 65 1.36 8.30 -5.03
C TRP A 65 1.93 8.22 -3.61
N LEU A 66 2.70 9.23 -3.22
CA LEU A 66 3.43 9.24 -1.94
C LEU A 66 2.61 9.83 -0.79
N SER A 67 1.42 9.28 -0.57
CA SER A 67 0.58 9.59 0.60
C SER A 67 0.40 8.35 1.45
N GLY A 68 0.63 8.47 2.75
CA GLY A 68 0.37 7.40 3.72
C GLY A 68 -1.13 7.22 3.98
N LEU A 69 -1.52 6.04 4.46
CA LEU A 69 -2.92 5.76 4.80
C LEU A 69 -3.49 6.72 5.87
N GLY A 70 -2.65 7.33 6.71
CA GLY A 70 -3.06 8.31 7.73
C GLY A 70 -3.63 9.61 7.13
N GLU A 71 -3.33 9.91 5.87
CA GLU A 71 -3.88 11.08 5.17
C GLU A 71 -5.34 10.84 4.71
N ASN A 72 -5.78 9.58 4.62
CA ASN A 72 -7.15 9.25 4.25
C ASN A 72 -8.12 9.40 5.45
N PRO A 73 -9.12 10.30 5.39
CA PRO A 73 -10.07 10.52 6.47
C PRO A 73 -10.87 9.27 6.85
N ALA A 74 -11.20 8.40 5.90
CA ALA A 74 -11.92 7.15 6.20
C ALA A 74 -11.05 6.18 7.01
N ILE A 75 -9.74 6.15 6.77
CA ILE A 75 -8.81 5.33 7.54
C ILE A 75 -8.60 5.90 8.94
N ARG A 76 -8.47 7.23 9.06
CA ARG A 76 -8.46 7.89 10.37
C ARG A 76 -9.72 7.56 11.17
N ALA A 77 -10.88 7.54 10.54
CA ALA A 77 -12.14 7.17 11.18
C ALA A 77 -12.13 5.72 11.69
N MET A 78 -11.51 4.78 10.98
CA MET A 78 -11.36 3.40 11.47
C MET A 78 -10.50 3.33 12.74
N PHE A 79 -9.38 4.05 12.81
CA PHE A 79 -8.58 4.12 14.05
C PHE A 79 -9.36 4.74 15.22
N VAL A 80 -10.14 5.79 14.97
CA VAL A 80 -11.04 6.40 15.98
C VAL A 80 -12.11 5.40 16.42
N ALA A 81 -12.72 4.66 15.49
CA ALA A 81 -13.71 3.64 15.82
C ALA A 81 -13.11 2.52 16.68
N HIS A 82 -11.91 2.02 16.35
CA HIS A 82 -11.21 1.01 17.16
C HIS A 82 -10.92 1.51 18.57
N LEU A 83 -10.55 2.79 18.73
CA LEU A 83 -10.37 3.40 20.05
C LEU A 83 -11.68 3.39 20.85
N HIS A 84 -12.80 3.82 20.24
CA HIS A 84 -14.10 3.80 20.90
C HIS A 84 -14.54 2.37 21.30
N GLN A 85 -14.28 1.37 20.45
CA GLN A 85 -14.57 -0.02 20.76
C GLN A 85 -13.80 -0.49 21.99
N ALA A 86 -12.49 -0.22 22.06
CA ALA A 86 -11.66 -0.60 23.21
C ALA A 86 -12.10 0.11 24.50
N LEU A 87 -12.45 1.39 24.43
CA LEU A 87 -12.96 2.15 25.58
C LEU A 87 -14.28 1.59 26.11
N ASN A 88 -15.21 1.21 25.21
CA ASN A 88 -16.49 0.64 25.61
C ASN A 88 -16.30 -0.72 26.29
N MET A 89 -15.44 -1.59 25.74
CA MET A 89 -15.13 -2.89 26.36
C MET A 89 -14.56 -2.73 27.78
N ALA A 90 -13.63 -1.78 27.97
CA ALA A 90 -13.04 -1.53 29.30
C ALA A 90 -14.06 -1.01 30.32
N VAL A 91 -15.07 -0.24 29.89
CA VAL A 91 -16.16 0.22 30.75
C VAL A 91 -17.09 -0.92 31.14
N GLU A 92 -17.41 -1.82 30.19
CA GLU A 92 -18.22 -3.01 30.45
C GLU A 92 -17.54 -3.97 31.42
N GLU A 93 -16.22 -4.18 31.30
CA GLU A 93 -15.45 -5.02 32.22
C GLU A 93 -15.35 -4.44 33.65
N ALA A 94 -15.46 -3.12 33.79
CA ALA A 94 -15.37 -2.43 35.07
C ALA A 94 -16.70 -2.30 35.82
N ALA A 95 -17.83 -2.63 35.17
CA ALA A 95 -19.20 -2.51 35.69
C ALA A 95 -19.72 -3.83 36.26
#